data_AF-A0A3D1RZC3-F1
#
_entry.id   AF-A0A3D1RZC3-F1
#
_cell.length_a   1.000
_cell.length_b   1.000
_cell.length_c   1.000
_cell.angle_alpha   90.00
_cell.angle_beta   90.00
_cell.angle_gamma   90.00
#
_symmetry.space_group_name_H-M   'P 1'
#
loop_
_entity.id
_entity.type
_entity.pdbx_description
1 polymer ?
#
loop_
_entity_poly.entity_id
_entity_poly.type
_entity_poly.pdbx_seq_one_letter_code
_entity_poly.pdbx_strand_id
1 'polypeptide(L)'
;MVGDAGLLVSPEFLFAAAQECNVLSSEKVCCPDYLLRKVRNLKPVKTAVVGTGAQVVLEGVRDAVEAGIIEPVLIGDPDVISAYADEIAWSTKDCEIVAAVDEIA
;
A
#
# COMPACT_ATOMS: atom_id res chain seq x y z
N MET A 1 3.66 -48.01 22.12
CA MET A 1 3.85 -46.92 23.09
C MET A 1 3.68 -45.63 22.32
N VAL A 2 2.60 -44.92 22.64
CA VAL A 2 1.99 -43.86 21.82
C VAL A 2 2.67 -42.52 22.09
N GLY A 3 3.02 -41.84 20.99
CA GLY A 3 2.94 -40.39 20.74
C GLY A 3 3.24 -39.41 21.86
N ASP A 4 4.36 -38.71 21.72
CA ASP A 4 4.70 -37.48 22.42
C ASP A 4 3.65 -36.39 22.14
N ALA A 5 3.23 -35.73 23.21
CA ALA A 5 2.19 -34.72 23.26
C ALA A 5 2.81 -33.41 23.78
N GLY A 6 2.74 -32.35 22.97
CA GLY A 6 3.06 -30.98 23.39
C GLY A 6 3.73 -30.21 22.24
N LEU A 7 3.24 -29.07 21.76
CA LEU A 7 2.23 -28.14 22.26
C LEU A 7 1.40 -27.71 21.04
N LEU A 8 0.11 -28.06 21.01
CA LEU A 8 -0.83 -27.43 20.10
C LEU A 8 -1.20 -26.10 20.76
N VAL A 9 -0.43 -25.05 20.49
CA VAL A 9 -0.86 -23.69 20.84
C VAL A 9 -2.10 -23.39 20.01
N SER A 10 -3.25 -23.44 20.66
CA SER A 10 -4.52 -23.12 20.04
C SER A 10 -4.47 -21.66 19.54
N PRO A 11 -5.10 -21.34 18.39
CA PRO A 11 -5.03 -20.01 17.78
C PRO A 11 -5.45 -18.88 18.73
N GLU A 12 -6.28 -19.20 19.73
CA GLU A 12 -6.66 -18.29 20.82
C GLU A 12 -5.46 -17.75 21.64
N PHE A 13 -4.35 -18.48 21.75
CA PHE A 13 -3.18 -18.04 22.52
C PHE A 13 -2.29 -17.04 21.76
N LEU A 14 -2.28 -17.06 20.43
CA LEU A 14 -1.59 -16.03 19.62
C LEU A 14 -2.37 -14.70 19.63
N PHE A 15 -3.68 -14.75 19.86
CA PHE A 15 -4.56 -13.58 19.86
C PHE A 15 -4.45 -12.76 21.16
N ALA A 16 -4.11 -13.40 22.28
CA ALA A 16 -4.13 -12.76 23.60
C ALA A 16 -2.98 -11.76 23.84
N ALA A 17 -1.86 -11.86 23.12
CA ALA A 17 -0.69 -11.01 23.35
C ALA A 17 -0.75 -9.62 22.68
N ALA A 18 -1.73 -9.38 21.79
CA ALA A 18 -1.91 -8.08 21.14
C ALA A 18 -2.87 -7.14 21.89
N GLN A 19 -3.48 -7.60 22.98
CA GLN A 19 -4.71 -7.01 23.53
C GLN A 19 -4.51 -6.11 24.77
N GLU A 20 -3.37 -5.43 24.92
CA GLU A 20 -3.23 -4.45 26.03
C GLU A 20 -3.10 -2.99 25.59
N CYS A 21 -3.09 -2.69 24.29
CA CYS A 21 -3.33 -1.34 23.76
C CYS A 21 -4.13 -1.43 22.46
N ASN A 22 -5.47 -1.44 22.54
CA ASN A 22 -6.39 -1.65 21.43
C ASN A 22 -6.49 -0.43 20.48
N VAL A 23 -5.44 -0.19 19.67
CA VAL A 23 -5.36 0.86 18.64
C VAL A 23 -5.38 0.31 17.20
N LEU A 24 -5.49 -1.01 17.02
CA LEU A 24 -5.41 -1.65 15.70
C LEU A 24 -6.72 -2.38 15.37
N SER A 25 -7.38 -1.99 14.27
CA SER A 25 -8.51 -2.72 13.68
C SER A 25 -7.99 -3.82 12.76
N SER A 26 -8.67 -4.97 12.73
CA SER A 26 -8.40 -6.06 11.78
C SER A 26 -9.10 -5.88 10.44
N GLU A 27 -9.90 -4.83 10.28
CA GLU A 27 -10.58 -4.53 9.02
C GLU A 27 -9.59 -4.04 7.96
N LYS A 28 -9.78 -4.52 6.72
CA LYS A 28 -9.01 -4.05 5.58
C LYS A 28 -9.27 -2.56 5.37
N VAL A 29 -8.22 -1.74 5.40
CA VAL A 29 -8.31 -0.32 5.08
C VAL A 29 -8.59 -0.17 3.59
N CYS A 30 -9.72 0.44 3.23
CA CYS A 30 -10.09 0.74 1.86
C CYS A 30 -10.73 2.14 1.76
N CYS A 31 -10.74 2.72 0.56
CA CYS A 31 -11.42 3.99 0.34
C CYS A 31 -12.94 3.81 0.48
N PRO A 32 -13.64 4.61 1.31
CA PRO A 32 -15.10 4.53 1.41
C PRO A 32 -15.81 4.76 0.07
N ASP A 33 -16.72 3.84 -0.31
CA ASP A 33 -17.41 3.84 -1.60
C ASP A 33 -18.09 5.17 -1.96
N TYR A 34 -18.62 5.89 -0.96
CA TYR A 34 -19.31 7.15 -1.21
C TYR A 34 -18.37 8.24 -1.74
N LEU A 35 -17.08 8.21 -1.39
CA LEU A 35 -16.08 9.12 -1.94
C LEU A 35 -15.74 8.75 -3.38
N LEU A 36 -15.56 7.46 -3.67
CA LEU A 36 -15.35 6.96 -5.03
C LEU A 36 -16.51 7.33 -5.96
N ARG A 37 -17.76 7.23 -5.49
CA ARG A 37 -18.94 7.66 -6.27
C ARG A 37 -18.93 9.17 -6.57
N LYS A 38 -18.42 10.00 -5.67
CA LYS A 38 -18.35 11.46 -5.89
C LYS A 38 -17.35 11.83 -6.97
N VAL A 39 -16.26 11.08 -7.10
CA VAL A 39 -15.17 11.39 -8.05
C VAL A 39 -15.32 10.71 -9.40
N ARG A 40 -16.18 9.68 -9.53
CA ARG A 40 -16.36 8.86 -10.75
C ARG A 40 -16.55 9.62 -12.07
N ASN A 41 -17.14 10.82 -12.04
CA ASN A 41 -17.41 11.63 -13.24
C ASN A 41 -16.47 12.84 -13.38
N LEU A 42 -15.46 12.94 -12.51
CA LEU A 42 -14.44 13.97 -12.60
C LEU A 42 -13.30 13.48 -13.48
N LYS A 43 -12.56 14.42 -14.07
CA LYS A 43 -11.33 14.08 -14.77
C LYS A 43 -10.25 13.74 -13.74
N PRO A 44 -9.34 12.79 -14.04
CA PRO A 44 -8.15 12.56 -13.24
C PRO A 44 -7.38 13.87 -13.00
N VAL A 45 -6.81 14.02 -11.81
CA VAL A 45 -6.04 15.21 -11.43
C VAL A 45 -4.56 14.90 -11.45
N LYS A 46 -3.76 15.74 -12.13
CA LYS A 46 -2.30 15.63 -12.08
C LYS A 46 -1.82 15.81 -10.64
N THR A 47 -1.20 14.78 -10.07
CA THR A 47 -0.93 14.68 -8.64
C THR A 47 0.52 14.30 -8.40
N ALA A 48 1.27 15.17 -7.73
CA ALA A 48 2.62 14.86 -7.27
C ALA A 48 2.56 13.95 -6.03
N VAL A 49 3.31 12.86 -6.05
CA VAL A 49 3.39 11.89 -4.96
C VAL A 49 4.84 11.78 -4.50
N VAL A 50 5.06 12.05 -3.22
CA VAL A 50 6.36 11.95 -2.53
C VAL A 50 6.35 10.72 -1.62
N GLY A 51 7.54 10.29 -1.15
CA GLY A 51 7.66 9.11 -0.31
C GLY A 51 7.41 7.80 -1.08
N THR A 52 7.70 7.81 -2.39
CA THR A 52 7.49 6.65 -3.28
C THR A 52 8.50 5.52 -3.07
N GLY A 53 9.45 5.69 -2.13
CA GLY A 53 10.29 4.63 -1.60
C GLY A 53 9.61 3.73 -0.55
N ALA A 54 8.28 3.74 -0.48
CA ALA A 54 7.51 2.85 0.39
C ALA A 54 6.42 2.12 -0.42
N GLN A 55 6.40 0.79 -0.32
CA GLN A 55 5.46 -0.07 -1.07
C GLN A 55 3.99 0.37 -0.90
N VAL A 56 3.57 0.67 0.33
CA VAL A 56 2.19 1.09 0.64
C VAL A 56 1.77 2.38 -0.09
N VAL A 57 2.73 3.26 -0.39
CA VAL A 57 2.47 4.48 -1.16
C VAL A 57 2.16 4.11 -2.61
N LEU A 58 2.97 3.23 -3.22
CA LEU A 58 2.73 2.79 -4.60
C LEU A 58 1.45 1.96 -4.74
N GLU A 59 1.08 1.16 -3.74
CA GLU A 59 -0.22 0.48 -3.70
C GLU A 59 -1.38 1.50 -3.75
N GLY A 60 -1.30 2.55 -2.92
CA GLY A 60 -2.30 3.62 -2.92
C GLY A 60 -2.35 4.40 -4.24
N VAL A 61 -1.19 4.65 -4.87
CA VAL A 61 -1.13 5.28 -6.19
C VAL A 61 -1.78 4.41 -7.25
N ARG A 62 -1.43 3.11 -7.32
CA ARG A 62 -2.05 2.16 -8.25
C ARG A 62 -3.57 2.19 -8.11
N ASP A 63 -4.06 2.04 -6.88
CA ASP A 63 -5.50 2.00 -6.62
C ASP A 63 -6.19 3.31 -7.05
N ALA A 64 -5.55 4.46 -6.85
CA ALA A 64 -6.06 5.76 -7.28
C ALA A 64 -6.02 5.96 -8.82
N VAL A 65 -5.00 5.43 -9.49
CA VAL A 65 -4.88 5.41 -10.96
C VAL A 65 -5.96 4.53 -11.57
N GLU A 66 -6.14 3.31 -11.05
CA GLU A 66 -7.16 2.36 -11.51
C GLU A 66 -8.58 2.91 -11.31
N ALA A 67 -8.80 3.67 -10.23
CA ALA A 67 -10.06 4.36 -9.98
C ALA A 67 -10.26 5.62 -10.87
N GLY A 68 -9.28 6.00 -11.70
CA GLY A 68 -9.34 7.17 -12.58
C GLY A 68 -9.33 8.50 -11.83
N ILE A 69 -8.71 8.55 -10.65
CA ILE A 69 -8.73 9.72 -9.77
C ILE A 69 -7.54 10.64 -10.04
N ILE A 70 -6.37 10.08 -10.37
CA ILE A 70 -5.12 10.83 -10.51
C ILE A 70 -4.35 10.49 -11.78
N GLU A 71 -3.57 11.46 -12.26
CA GLU A 71 -2.45 11.30 -13.19
C GLU A 71 -1.17 11.53 -12.38
N PRO A 72 -0.48 10.47 -11.91
CA PRO A 72 0.58 10.62 -10.93
C PRO A 72 1.88 11.13 -11.53
N VAL A 73 2.57 11.98 -10.77
CA VAL A 73 4.00 12.29 -10.92
C VAL A 73 4.71 11.75 -9.68
N LEU A 74 5.49 10.68 -9.86
CA LEU A 74 6.22 10.01 -8.77
C LEU A 74 7.54 10.73 -8.54
N ILE A 75 7.82 11.08 -7.28
CA ILE A 75 9.02 11.80 -6.88
C ILE A 75 9.81 10.94 -5.89
N GLY A 76 11.01 10.53 -6.28
CA GLY A 76 11.89 9.67 -5.47
C GLY A 76 13.04 9.06 -6.28
N ASP A 77 13.71 8.06 -5.72
CA ASP A 77 14.72 7.25 -6.43
C ASP A 77 14.05 6.34 -7.49
N PRO A 78 14.35 6.50 -8.79
CA PRO A 78 13.74 5.70 -9.86
C PRO A 78 13.97 4.19 -9.73
N ASP A 79 15.12 3.76 -9.23
CA ASP A 79 15.45 2.33 -9.09
C ASP A 79 14.63 1.71 -7.96
N VAL A 80 14.49 2.44 -6.83
CA VAL A 80 13.65 2.03 -5.69
C VAL A 80 12.17 1.99 -6.10
N ILE A 81 11.69 3.01 -6.83
CA ILE A 81 10.32 3.03 -7.34
C ILE A 81 10.06 1.83 -8.25
N SER A 82 10.99 1.51 -9.16
CA SER A 82 10.86 0.37 -10.05
C SER A 82 10.82 -0.95 -9.28
N ALA A 83 11.70 -1.12 -8.29
CA ALA A 83 11.75 -2.33 -7.47
C ALA A 83 10.42 -2.57 -6.75
N TYR A 84 9.88 -1.56 -6.06
CA TYR A 84 8.59 -1.71 -5.37
C TYR A 84 7.41 -1.88 -6.34
N ALA A 85 7.43 -1.21 -7.50
CA ALA A 85 6.41 -1.40 -8.53
C ALA A 85 6.37 -2.85 -9.03
N ASP A 86 7.55 -3.44 -9.27
CA ASP A 86 7.69 -4.84 -9.66
C ASP A 86 7.20 -5.79 -8.55
N GLU A 87 7.53 -5.51 -7.28
CA GLU A 87 7.06 -6.29 -6.12
C GLU A 87 5.52 -6.34 -6.01
N ILE A 88 4.83 -5.25 -6.34
CA ILE A 88 3.35 -5.19 -6.34
C ILE A 88 2.73 -5.53 -7.70
N ALA A 89 3.52 -6.01 -8.66
CA ALA A 89 3.13 -6.34 -10.02
C ALA A 89 2.41 -5.19 -10.76
N TRP A 90 2.88 -3.95 -10.56
CA TRP A 90 2.31 -2.75 -11.17
C TRP A 90 3.26 -2.12 -12.18
N SER A 91 2.72 -1.68 -13.32
CA SER A 91 3.49 -1.01 -14.37
C SER A 91 3.46 0.51 -14.20
N THR A 92 4.61 1.12 -13.91
CA THR A 92 4.79 2.58 -13.80
C THR A 92 5.07 3.29 -15.13
N LYS A 93 4.99 2.59 -16.27
CA LYS A 93 5.36 3.11 -17.60
C LYS A 93 4.61 4.38 -18.03
N ASP A 94 3.36 4.51 -17.60
CA ASP A 94 2.50 5.66 -17.92
C ASP A 94 2.62 6.79 -16.87
N CYS A 95 3.43 6.60 -15.84
CA CYS A 95 3.67 7.60 -14.79
C CYS A 95 4.87 8.47 -15.15
N GLU A 96 4.77 9.77 -14.90
CA GLU A 96 5.94 10.66 -14.92
C GLU A 96 6.77 10.39 -13.65
N ILE A 97 8.08 10.19 -13.79
CA ILE A 97 9.00 9.99 -12.65
C ILE A 97 10.00 11.15 -12.62
N VAL A 98 10.09 11.83 -11.48
CA VAL A 98 11.04 12.90 -11.19
C VAL A 98 12.03 12.40 -10.15
N ALA A 99 13.30 12.29 -10.54
CA ALA A 99 14.35 11.81 -9.65
C ALA A 99 14.61 12.81 -8.52
N ALA A 100 14.51 12.34 -7.27
CA ALA A 100 14.88 13.09 -6.08
C ALA A 100 16.34 12.75 -5.69
N VAL A 101 17.29 13.40 -6.35
CA VAL A 101 18.74 13.07 -6.27
C VAL A 101 19.33 13.21 -4.85
N ASP A 102 18.65 13.94 -3.96
CA ASP A 102 19.06 14.19 -2.58
C ASP A 102 18.36 13.24 -1.57
N GLU A 103 17.42 12.39 -1.99
CA GLU A 103 16.86 11.32 -1.16
C GLU A 103 17.82 10.12 -1.18
N ILE A 104 18.50 9.89 -0.06
CA ILE A 104 19.33 8.70 0.15
C ILE A 104 18.42 7.62 0.75
N ALA A 105 18.26 6.52 0.01
CA ALA A 105 17.52 5.33 0.45
C ALA A 105 18.21 4.57 1.59
#